data_AF-A0A352FKZ3-F1
#
_entry.id   AF-A0A352FKZ3-F1
#
_cell.length_a   1.000
_cell.length_b   1.000
_cell.length_c   1.000
_cell.angle_alpha   90.00
_cell.angle_beta   90.00
_cell.angle_gamma   90.00
#
_symmetry.space_group_name_H-M   'P 1'
#
loop_
_entity.id
_entity.type
_entity.pdbx_description
1 polymer ?
#
loop_
_entity_poly.entity_id
_entity_poly.type
_entity_poly.pdbx_seq_one_letter_code
_entity_poly.pdbx_strand_id
1 'polypeptide(L)'
;MIRDKLIDKGIGDNKQFRWRSHEVSRLEGLSDAVFGFAITLLVVSLEVPRTFAELMQAMRGFGAFALSFTLLFLVWFSQYKFFRRYGLQDNTSVVLNGVLLFVVLFYVYPLKFLFTLLVNIFTGGGGQVRMPDGTTGLMVENGDQVSTLMIIFGAGYIAVFGVFVLLYWHAYRQREALELNELEVFDTRVDIRESALNVSIALLSIAIAFIGRGRFALLSGLTYMLNGILSPIHGTLMGRRRRKLEQQFDAKLGASPAPINQR
;
A
#
# COMPACT_ATOMS: atom_id res chain seq x y z
N MET A 1 20.74 -7.82 26.23
CA MET A 1 19.71 -8.42 27.12
C MET A 1 18.32 -7.75 27.05
N ILE A 2 18.17 -6.42 27.19
CA ILE A 2 16.85 -5.75 26.98
C ILE A 2 16.58 -5.50 25.48
N ARG A 3 17.63 -5.19 24.71
CA ARG A 3 17.57 -5.02 23.25
C ARG A 3 17.12 -6.29 22.54
N ASP A 4 17.63 -7.45 22.96
CA ASP A 4 17.26 -8.75 22.37
C ASP A 4 15.80 -9.12 22.64
N LYS A 5 15.29 -8.79 23.85
CA LYS A 5 13.88 -9.00 24.22
C LYS A 5 12.90 -8.02 23.54
N LEU A 6 13.39 -6.88 23.05
CA LEU A 6 12.61 -5.93 22.25
C LEU A 6 12.64 -6.29 20.76
N ILE A 7 13.75 -6.89 20.28
CA ILE A 7 13.83 -7.49 18.94
C ILE A 7 12.88 -8.69 18.83
N ASP A 8 12.71 -9.45 19.90
CA ASP A 8 11.82 -10.63 19.98
C ASP A 8 10.31 -10.29 20.04
N LYS A 9 9.98 -9.01 20.22
CA LYS A 9 8.60 -8.48 20.06
C LYS A 9 8.54 -7.63 18.81
N GLY A 10 8.78 -8.25 17.66
CA GLY A 10 8.57 -7.60 16.38
C GLY A 10 7.15 -7.08 16.28
N ILE A 11 6.99 -5.77 16.08
CA ILE A 11 5.69 -5.19 15.74
C ILE A 11 5.33 -5.74 14.35
N GLY A 12 4.30 -6.60 14.28
CA GLY A 12 3.94 -7.35 13.08
C GLY A 12 4.55 -8.76 13.00
N ASP A 13 5.12 -9.26 14.10
CA ASP A 13 5.66 -10.60 14.23
C ASP A 13 4.56 -11.66 14.16
N ASN A 14 4.35 -12.16 12.94
CA ASN A 14 3.97 -13.55 12.78
C ASN A 14 5.09 -14.37 13.41
N LYS A 15 4.94 -14.84 14.66
CA LYS A 15 5.96 -15.55 15.49
C LYS A 15 6.80 -16.64 14.81
N GLN A 16 6.47 -17.02 13.58
CA GLN A 16 7.11 -18.08 12.79
C GLN A 16 7.63 -17.60 11.42
N PHE A 17 7.58 -16.31 11.10
CA PHE A 17 8.18 -15.73 9.90
C PHE A 17 9.53 -15.12 10.25
N ARG A 18 10.63 -15.72 9.78
CA ARG A 18 11.99 -15.23 10.05
C ARG A 18 12.25 -13.96 9.25
N TRP A 19 12.58 -12.87 9.95
CA TRP A 19 13.06 -11.64 9.31
C TRP A 19 14.50 -11.87 8.86
N ARG A 20 14.73 -11.85 7.54
CA ARG A 20 16.03 -12.19 6.94
C ARG A 20 16.95 -10.97 6.77
N SER A 21 16.37 -9.77 6.60
CA SER A 21 17.15 -8.54 6.65
C SER A 21 17.33 -8.12 8.11
N HIS A 22 18.57 -8.00 8.58
CA HIS A 22 18.88 -7.50 9.92
C HIS A 22 19.35 -6.05 9.89
N GLU A 23 20.14 -5.66 8.88
CA GLU A 23 20.66 -4.31 8.67
C GLU A 23 19.90 -3.58 7.56
N VAL A 24 19.86 -2.25 7.64
CA VAL A 24 19.23 -1.42 6.59
C VAL A 24 20.13 -1.44 5.35
N SER A 25 19.65 -2.01 4.26
CA SER A 25 20.37 -1.99 2.99
C SER A 25 20.40 -0.59 2.36
N ARG A 26 21.36 -0.33 1.46
CA ARG A 26 21.38 0.94 0.69
C ARG A 26 20.11 1.16 -0.14
N LEU A 27 19.50 0.07 -0.61
CA LEU A 27 18.24 0.10 -1.35
C LEU A 27 17.08 0.53 -0.44
N GLU A 28 17.01 0.00 0.78
CA GLU A 28 16.06 0.42 1.80
C GLU A 28 16.27 1.91 2.16
N GLY A 29 17.52 2.34 2.39
CA GLY A 29 17.83 3.74 2.68
C GLY A 29 17.45 4.72 1.56
N LEU A 30 17.65 4.33 0.29
CA LEU A 30 17.17 5.12 -0.86
C LEU A 30 15.63 5.18 -0.89
N SER A 31 14.98 4.07 -0.60
CA SER A 31 13.51 4.00 -0.58
C SER A 31 12.94 4.90 0.51
N ASP A 32 13.48 4.84 1.73
CA ASP A 32 13.07 5.70 2.85
C ASP A 32 13.25 7.18 2.52
N ALA A 33 14.37 7.56 1.88
CA ALA A 33 14.60 8.93 1.44
C ALA A 33 13.55 9.38 0.41
N VAL A 34 13.22 8.53 -0.56
CA VAL A 34 12.21 8.85 -1.59
C VAL A 34 10.81 8.96 -1.00
N PHE A 35 10.41 8.06 -0.10
CA PHE A 35 9.11 8.17 0.58
C PHE A 35 9.04 9.40 1.49
N GLY A 36 10.13 9.71 2.21
CA GLY A 36 10.24 10.94 2.98
C GLY A 36 10.06 12.19 2.11
N PHE A 37 10.72 12.23 0.95
CA PHE A 37 10.58 13.32 -0.02
C PHE A 37 9.16 13.41 -0.61
N ALA A 38 8.54 12.28 -0.94
CA ALA A 38 7.15 12.24 -1.42
C ALA A 38 6.18 12.84 -0.38
N ILE A 39 6.36 12.51 0.89
CA ILE A 39 5.55 13.03 2.00
C ILE A 39 5.79 14.54 2.19
N THR A 40 7.03 15.02 2.13
CA THR A 40 7.31 16.46 2.28
C THR A 40 6.73 17.26 1.11
N LEU A 41 6.77 16.76 -0.12
CA LEU A 41 6.12 17.41 -1.26
C LEU A 41 4.59 17.54 -1.09
N LEU A 42 3.94 16.57 -0.45
CA LEU A 42 2.52 16.67 -0.11
C LEU A 42 2.22 17.82 0.86
N VAL A 43 3.07 18.01 1.87
CA VAL A 43 2.93 19.09 2.87
C VAL A 43 3.26 20.44 2.25
N VAL A 44 4.40 20.54 1.56
CA VAL A 44 4.94 21.81 1.03
C VAL A 44 4.02 22.41 -0.04
N SER A 45 3.20 21.59 -0.70
CA SER A 45 2.17 22.08 -1.63
C SER A 45 0.93 22.67 -0.94
N LEU A 46 0.94 22.87 0.39
CA LEU A 46 -0.06 23.68 1.09
C LEU A 46 0.44 25.12 1.16
N GLU A 47 -0.35 26.06 0.66
CA GLU A 47 -0.02 27.48 0.74
C GLU A 47 0.04 27.93 2.21
N VAL A 48 1.05 28.76 2.52
CA VAL A 48 1.21 29.32 3.87
C VAL A 48 0.13 30.40 4.07
N PRO A 49 -0.83 30.22 4.99
CA PRO A 49 -1.93 31.16 5.17
C PRO A 49 -1.42 32.47 5.77
N ARG A 50 -1.89 33.60 5.23
CA ARG A 50 -1.56 34.95 5.69
C ARG A 50 -2.67 35.57 6.54
N THR A 51 -3.88 35.02 6.48
CA THR A 51 -5.05 35.47 7.23
C THR A 51 -5.71 34.33 7.99
N PHE A 52 -6.51 34.64 9.03
CA PHE A 52 -7.25 33.61 9.76
C PHE A 52 -8.28 32.88 8.88
N ALA A 53 -8.88 33.58 7.91
CA ALA A 53 -9.78 32.98 6.94
C ALA A 53 -9.05 31.95 6.04
N GLU A 54 -7.86 32.32 5.54
CA GLU A 54 -7.00 31.40 4.79
C GLU A 54 -6.53 30.22 5.66
N LEU A 55 -6.21 30.45 6.94
CA LEU A 55 -5.85 29.38 7.87
C LEU A 55 -6.99 28.37 8.02
N MET A 56 -8.23 28.84 8.21
CA MET A 56 -9.38 27.95 8.34
C MET A 56 -9.65 27.18 7.04
N GLN A 57 -9.40 27.79 5.88
CA GLN A 57 -9.46 27.11 4.58
C GLN A 57 -8.36 26.05 4.46
N ALA A 58 -7.12 26.36 4.86
CA ALA A 58 -6.00 25.42 4.87
C ALA A 58 -6.28 24.22 5.81
N MET A 59 -6.90 24.46 6.97
CA MET A 59 -7.31 23.41 7.90
C MET A 59 -8.30 22.40 7.28
N ARG A 60 -9.17 22.84 6.36
CA ARG A 60 -10.04 21.92 5.60
C ARG A 60 -9.25 21.07 4.60
N GLY A 61 -8.22 21.65 3.98
CA GLY A 61 -7.28 20.94 3.09
C GLY A 61 -6.41 19.90 3.81
N PHE A 62 -6.25 20.02 5.13
CA PHE A 62 -5.46 19.09 5.93
C PHE A 62 -6.04 17.66 5.93
N GLY A 63 -7.35 17.51 5.78
CA GLY A 63 -7.97 16.19 5.66
C GLY A 63 -7.50 15.43 4.41
N ALA A 64 -7.39 16.12 3.28
CA ALA A 64 -6.89 15.53 2.04
C ALA A 64 -5.41 15.14 2.14
N PHE A 65 -4.62 15.97 2.82
CA PHE A 65 -3.24 15.66 3.16
C PHE A 65 -3.14 14.37 4.00
N ALA A 66 -3.91 14.27 5.09
CA ALA A 66 -3.88 13.11 5.98
C ALA A 66 -4.25 11.79 5.28
N LEU A 67 -5.25 11.81 4.39
CA LEU A 67 -5.64 10.65 3.57
C LEU A 67 -4.54 10.25 2.59
N SER A 68 -3.95 11.24 1.89
CA SER A 68 -2.84 11.02 0.95
C SER A 68 -1.61 10.43 1.67
N PHE A 69 -1.24 11.03 2.81
CA PHE A 69 -0.16 10.57 3.67
C PHE A 69 -0.38 9.13 4.12
N THR A 70 -1.59 8.80 4.58
CA THR A 70 -1.90 7.45 5.07
C THR A 70 -1.69 6.40 3.97
N LEU A 71 -2.12 6.67 2.74
CA LEU A 71 -1.90 5.73 1.63
C LEU A 71 -0.42 5.59 1.27
N LEU A 72 0.34 6.68 1.19
CA LEU A 72 1.78 6.61 0.94
C LEU A 72 2.51 5.84 2.06
N PHE A 73 2.12 6.08 3.32
CA PHE A 73 2.67 5.38 4.46
C PHE A 73 2.35 3.88 4.43
N LEU A 74 1.15 3.47 4.01
CA LEU A 74 0.79 2.05 3.85
C LEU A 74 1.60 1.36 2.76
N VAL A 75 1.88 2.07 1.65
CA VAL A 75 2.74 1.56 0.56
C VAL A 75 4.17 1.39 1.07
N TRP A 76 4.71 2.41 1.75
CA TRP A 76 6.03 2.36 2.40
C TRP A 76 6.10 1.20 3.40
N PHE A 77 5.10 1.05 4.27
CA PHE A 77 5.07 -0.01 5.28
C PHE A 77 5.02 -1.41 4.65
N SER A 78 4.31 -1.56 3.53
CA SER A 78 4.27 -2.82 2.77
C SER A 78 5.63 -3.13 2.14
N GLN A 79 6.30 -2.12 1.58
CA GLN A 79 7.65 -2.23 1.02
C GLN A 79 8.67 -2.58 2.11
N TYR A 80 8.66 -1.86 3.24
CA TYR A 80 9.47 -2.15 4.41
C TYR A 80 9.28 -3.60 4.86
N LYS A 81 8.03 -4.04 5.05
CA LYS A 81 7.72 -5.41 5.45
C LYS A 81 8.25 -6.45 4.46
N PHE A 82 8.14 -6.20 3.16
CA PHE A 82 8.68 -7.09 2.13
C PHE A 82 10.21 -7.24 2.27
N PHE A 83 10.96 -6.13 2.32
CA PHE A 83 12.42 -6.20 2.42
C PHE A 83 12.89 -6.81 3.74
N ARG A 84 12.20 -6.54 4.87
CA ARG A 84 12.50 -7.20 6.16
C ARG A 84 12.26 -8.70 6.14
N ARG A 85 11.18 -9.16 5.50
CA ARG A 85 10.81 -10.59 5.41
C ARG A 85 11.81 -11.38 4.56
N TYR A 86 12.12 -10.90 3.35
CA TYR A 86 12.86 -11.70 2.38
C TYR A 86 14.35 -11.33 2.27
N GLY A 87 14.75 -10.11 2.65
CA GLY A 87 16.16 -9.68 2.60
C GLY A 87 16.77 -9.69 1.19
N LEU A 88 15.94 -9.63 0.15
CA LEU A 88 16.39 -9.72 -1.24
C LEU A 88 17.10 -8.43 -1.68
N GLN A 89 18.29 -8.58 -2.24
CA GLN A 89 19.11 -7.48 -2.77
C GLN A 89 19.59 -7.75 -4.22
N ASP A 90 18.88 -8.60 -4.94
CA ASP A 90 19.22 -8.95 -6.32
C ASP A 90 18.72 -7.88 -7.32
N ASN A 91 19.28 -7.90 -8.53
CA ASN A 91 18.96 -6.91 -9.57
C ASN A 91 17.46 -6.81 -9.88
N THR A 92 16.72 -7.92 -9.81
CA THR A 92 15.27 -7.92 -10.05
C THR A 92 14.54 -7.12 -8.98
N SER A 93 14.88 -7.34 -7.71
CA SER A 93 14.30 -6.59 -6.59
C SER A 93 14.66 -5.11 -6.65
N VAL A 94 15.88 -4.77 -7.08
CA VAL A 94 16.32 -3.38 -7.28
C VAL A 94 15.49 -2.69 -8.38
N VAL A 95 15.32 -3.34 -9.54
CA VAL A 95 14.55 -2.77 -10.66
C VAL A 95 13.08 -2.61 -10.29
N LEU A 96 12.46 -3.64 -9.71
CA LEU A 96 11.06 -3.59 -9.28
C LEU A 96 10.84 -2.52 -8.20
N ASN A 97 11.74 -2.40 -7.23
CA ASN A 97 11.68 -1.32 -6.24
C ASN A 97 11.85 0.06 -6.89
N GLY A 98 12.77 0.20 -7.86
CA GLY A 98 12.91 1.43 -8.64
C GLY A 98 11.62 1.83 -9.36
N VAL A 99 10.92 0.88 -9.98
CA VAL A 99 9.60 1.11 -10.59
C VAL A 99 8.57 1.54 -9.55
N LEU A 100 8.53 0.88 -8.38
CA LEU A 100 7.62 1.26 -7.28
C LEU A 100 7.85 2.71 -6.85
N LEU A 101 9.11 3.09 -6.61
CA LEU A 101 9.49 4.44 -6.19
C LEU A 101 9.13 5.49 -7.26
N PHE A 102 9.36 5.18 -8.53
CA PHE A 102 8.96 6.04 -9.65
C PHE A 102 7.46 6.28 -9.68
N VAL A 103 6.65 5.22 -9.56
CA VAL A 103 5.18 5.31 -9.52
C VAL A 103 4.73 6.14 -8.32
N VAL A 104 5.30 5.91 -7.13
CA VAL A 104 4.97 6.68 -5.92
C VAL A 104 5.20 8.16 -6.16
N LEU A 105 6.38 8.55 -6.66
CA LEU A 105 6.71 9.96 -6.91
C LEU A 105 5.78 10.60 -7.95
N PHE A 106 5.50 9.89 -9.05
CA PHE A 106 4.60 10.39 -10.10
C PHE A 106 3.19 10.64 -9.56
N TYR A 107 2.70 9.77 -8.67
CA TYR A 107 1.33 9.82 -8.15
C TYR A 107 1.14 10.72 -6.91
N VAL A 108 2.20 11.36 -6.39
CA VAL A 108 2.09 12.29 -5.24
C VAL A 108 1.04 13.39 -5.48
N TYR A 109 1.18 14.15 -6.56
CA TYR A 109 0.27 15.26 -6.85
C TYR A 109 -1.13 14.81 -7.28
N PRO A 110 -1.28 13.81 -8.19
CA PRO A 110 -2.58 13.24 -8.47
C PRO A 110 -3.32 12.82 -7.19
N LEU A 111 -2.65 12.10 -6.29
CA LEU A 111 -3.28 11.61 -5.07
C LEU A 111 -3.83 12.75 -4.20
N LYS A 112 -3.05 13.82 -4.03
CA LYS A 112 -3.49 15.02 -3.32
C LYS A 112 -4.70 15.66 -3.98
N PHE A 113 -4.69 15.79 -5.31
CA PHE A 113 -5.83 16.34 -6.07
C PHE A 113 -7.12 15.54 -5.81
N LEU A 114 -7.05 14.21 -5.92
CA LEU A 114 -8.21 13.35 -5.71
C LEU A 114 -8.79 13.50 -4.30
N PHE A 115 -7.95 13.44 -3.27
CA PHE A 115 -8.46 13.56 -1.90
C PHE A 115 -8.95 14.96 -1.58
N THR A 116 -8.40 15.99 -2.21
CA THR A 116 -8.90 17.36 -2.06
C THR A 116 -10.29 17.47 -2.66
N LEU A 117 -10.51 16.89 -3.85
CA LEU A 117 -11.84 16.76 -4.46
C LEU A 117 -12.82 15.99 -3.56
N LEU A 118 -12.43 14.81 -3.06
CA LEU A 118 -13.30 13.99 -2.22
C LEU A 118 -13.67 14.68 -0.90
N VAL A 119 -12.70 15.29 -0.21
CA VAL A 119 -12.94 16.03 1.04
C VAL A 119 -13.81 17.26 0.76
N ASN A 120 -13.57 17.99 -0.33
CA ASN A 120 -14.39 19.14 -0.71
C ASN A 120 -15.86 18.73 -0.94
N ILE A 121 -16.09 17.65 -1.69
CA ILE A 121 -17.44 17.11 -1.91
C ILE A 121 -18.09 16.70 -0.58
N PHE A 122 -17.37 15.96 0.27
CA PHE A 122 -17.91 15.43 1.52
C PHE A 122 -18.19 16.49 2.59
N THR A 123 -17.40 17.56 2.62
CA THR A 123 -17.56 18.69 3.56
C THR A 123 -18.59 19.74 3.09
N GLY A 124 -19.31 19.46 1.99
CA GLY A 124 -20.36 20.34 1.47
C GLY A 124 -19.88 21.45 0.53
N GLY A 125 -18.62 21.41 0.08
CA GLY A 125 -18.06 22.34 -0.91
C GLY A 125 -18.52 22.07 -2.35
N GLY A 126 -19.20 20.96 -2.61
CA GLY A 126 -19.83 20.67 -3.91
C GLY A 126 -18.86 20.50 -5.08
N GLY A 127 -17.57 20.28 -4.82
CA GLY A 127 -16.51 20.22 -5.83
C GLY A 127 -16.03 21.60 -6.29
N GLN A 128 -16.45 22.68 -5.63
CA GLN A 128 -16.09 24.05 -5.99
C GLN A 128 -14.80 24.49 -5.31
N VAL A 129 -13.96 25.20 -6.06
CA VAL A 129 -12.73 25.81 -5.58
C VAL A 129 -12.64 27.24 -6.07
N ARG A 130 -12.12 28.09 -5.19
CA ARG A 130 -11.80 29.47 -5.52
C ARG A 130 -10.48 29.50 -6.27
N MET A 131 -10.53 29.92 -7.51
CA MET A 131 -9.39 30.05 -8.39
C MET A 131 -8.55 31.28 -8.01
N PRO A 132 -7.27 31.36 -8.42
CA PRO A 132 -6.39 32.50 -8.14
C PRO A 132 -6.91 33.84 -8.68
N ASP A 133 -7.76 33.80 -9.71
CA ASP A 133 -8.42 34.97 -10.31
C ASP A 133 -9.63 35.47 -9.50
N GLY A 134 -9.95 34.81 -8.38
CA GLY A 134 -11.06 35.17 -7.51
C GLY A 134 -12.42 34.56 -7.92
N THR A 135 -12.48 33.84 -9.03
CA THR A 135 -13.70 33.14 -9.47
C THR A 135 -13.87 31.79 -8.76
N THR A 136 -15.10 31.29 -8.71
CA THR A 136 -15.40 29.95 -8.18
C THR A 136 -15.62 29.02 -9.36
N GLY A 137 -14.73 28.03 -9.53
CA GLY A 137 -14.83 27.00 -10.56
C GLY A 137 -15.06 25.62 -9.97
N LEU A 138 -15.52 24.67 -10.78
CA LEU A 138 -15.54 23.27 -10.40
C LEU A 138 -14.14 22.67 -10.59
N MET A 139 -13.66 21.88 -9.61
CA MET A 139 -12.43 21.10 -9.77
C MET A 139 -12.52 20.08 -10.91
N VAL A 140 -13.72 19.59 -11.18
CA VAL A 140 -14.02 18.67 -12.27
C VAL A 140 -15.31 19.16 -12.93
N GLU A 141 -15.21 19.57 -14.18
CA GLU A 141 -16.28 20.24 -14.92
C GLU A 141 -17.28 19.24 -15.48
N ASN A 142 -16.80 18.07 -15.92
CA ASN A 142 -17.59 17.11 -16.67
C ASN A 142 -17.40 15.68 -16.17
N GLY A 143 -18.42 14.84 -16.34
CA GLY A 143 -18.35 13.41 -15.98
C GLY A 143 -17.20 12.66 -16.68
N ASP A 144 -16.85 13.04 -17.91
CA ASP A 144 -15.75 12.43 -18.65
C ASP A 144 -14.37 12.70 -18.02
N GLN A 145 -14.20 13.87 -17.38
CA GLN A 145 -13.01 14.17 -16.59
C GLN A 145 -12.97 13.27 -15.34
N VAL A 146 -14.11 12.98 -14.71
CA VAL A 146 -14.17 12.00 -13.60
C VAL A 146 -13.76 10.61 -14.09
N SER A 147 -14.24 10.16 -15.26
CA SER A 147 -13.81 8.87 -15.83
C SER A 147 -12.31 8.83 -16.11
N THR A 148 -11.78 9.89 -16.70
CA THR A 148 -10.34 10.01 -16.96
C THR A 148 -9.54 9.95 -15.66
N LEU A 149 -10.03 10.64 -14.62
CA LEU A 149 -9.45 10.62 -13.29
C LEU A 149 -9.40 9.18 -12.73
N MET A 150 -10.51 8.45 -12.83
CA MET A 150 -10.60 7.05 -12.37
C MET A 150 -9.64 6.12 -13.14
N ILE A 151 -9.45 6.34 -14.45
CA ILE A 151 -8.48 5.58 -15.26
C ILE A 151 -7.05 5.87 -14.79
N ILE A 152 -6.71 7.14 -14.57
CA ILE A 152 -5.39 7.55 -14.09
C ILE A 152 -5.08 6.91 -12.72
N PHE A 153 -6.01 6.98 -11.76
CA PHE A 153 -5.82 6.35 -10.45
C PHE A 153 -5.80 4.84 -10.50
N GLY A 154 -6.67 4.22 -11.30
CA GLY A 154 -6.66 2.79 -11.50
C GLY A 154 -5.34 2.30 -12.08
N ALA A 155 -4.76 3.02 -13.04
CA ALA A 155 -3.45 2.69 -13.60
C ALA A 155 -2.33 2.74 -12.54
N GLY A 156 -2.34 3.77 -11.68
CA GLY A 156 -1.38 3.88 -10.58
C GLY A 156 -1.54 2.76 -9.55
N TYR A 157 -2.79 2.43 -9.22
CA TYR A 157 -3.12 1.34 -8.31
C TYR A 157 -2.64 -0.02 -8.87
N ILE A 158 -2.91 -0.30 -10.15
CA ILE A 158 -2.42 -1.49 -10.85
C ILE A 158 -0.88 -1.50 -10.86
N ALA A 159 -0.22 -0.37 -11.10
CA ALA A 159 1.23 -0.31 -11.12
C ALA A 159 1.83 -0.66 -9.74
N VAL A 160 1.31 -0.06 -8.66
CA VAL A 160 1.78 -0.36 -7.29
C VAL A 160 1.56 -1.83 -6.92
N PHE A 161 0.31 -2.32 -7.04
CA PHE A 161 0.00 -3.70 -6.64
C PHE A 161 0.58 -4.73 -7.61
N GLY A 162 0.72 -4.39 -8.88
CA GLY A 162 1.41 -5.21 -9.88
C GLY A 162 2.88 -5.39 -9.54
N VAL A 163 3.56 -4.32 -9.12
CA VAL A 163 4.95 -4.43 -8.63
C VAL A 163 5.02 -5.31 -7.38
N PHE A 164 4.09 -5.18 -6.43
CA PHE A 164 4.05 -6.10 -5.28
C PHE A 164 3.81 -7.56 -5.69
N VAL A 165 2.88 -7.83 -6.63
CA VAL A 165 2.71 -9.18 -7.18
C VAL A 165 4.03 -9.71 -7.72
N LEU A 166 4.76 -8.92 -8.51
CA LEU A 166 6.05 -9.32 -9.09
C LEU A 166 7.13 -9.54 -8.02
N LEU A 167 7.22 -8.67 -7.02
CA LEU A 167 8.15 -8.78 -5.90
C LEU A 167 7.90 -10.05 -5.08
N TYR A 168 6.65 -10.29 -4.66
CA TYR A 168 6.31 -11.51 -3.91
C TYR A 168 6.42 -12.77 -4.77
N TRP A 169 6.08 -12.70 -6.05
CA TRP A 169 6.29 -13.80 -6.99
C TRP A 169 7.77 -14.15 -7.14
N HIS A 170 8.63 -13.14 -7.24
CA HIS A 170 10.08 -13.31 -7.29
C HIS A 170 10.62 -13.95 -6.01
N ALA A 171 10.20 -13.46 -4.84
CA ALA A 171 10.55 -14.07 -3.55
C ALA A 171 10.08 -15.54 -3.47
N TYR A 172 8.89 -15.83 -3.98
CA TYR A 172 8.36 -17.19 -4.04
C TYR A 172 9.16 -18.11 -4.98
N ARG A 173 9.69 -17.60 -6.09
CA ARG A 173 10.60 -18.36 -6.97
C ARG A 173 11.93 -18.67 -6.30
N GLN A 174 12.40 -17.81 -5.41
CA GLN A 174 13.62 -18.01 -4.63
C GLN A 174 13.38 -18.74 -3.29
N ARG A 175 12.21 -19.36 -3.08
CA ARG A 175 11.85 -19.99 -1.81
C ARG A 175 12.86 -21.01 -1.28
N GLU A 176 13.54 -21.74 -2.18
CA GLU A 176 14.54 -22.73 -1.82
C GLU A 176 15.83 -22.07 -1.34
N ALA A 177 16.31 -21.05 -2.07
CA ALA A 177 17.48 -20.26 -1.69
C ALA A 177 17.25 -19.43 -0.41
N LEU A 178 16.01 -19.01 -0.17
CA LEU A 178 15.60 -18.28 1.04
C LEU A 178 15.29 -19.22 2.22
N GLU A 179 15.32 -20.54 2.01
CA GLU A 179 14.95 -21.56 2.99
C GLU A 179 13.60 -21.25 3.65
N LEU A 180 12.57 -20.94 2.83
CA LEU A 180 11.25 -20.63 3.36
C LEU A 180 10.59 -21.88 3.94
N ASN A 181 10.09 -21.80 5.18
CA ASN A 181 9.31 -22.87 5.79
C ASN A 181 7.89 -22.97 5.20
N GLU A 182 7.13 -24.04 5.53
CA GLU A 182 5.78 -24.27 5.00
C GLU A 182 4.82 -23.07 5.26
N LEU A 183 4.99 -22.37 6.38
CA LEU A 183 4.17 -21.22 6.77
C LEU A 183 4.58 -19.95 6.04
N GLU A 184 5.87 -19.71 5.88
CA GLU A 184 6.41 -18.58 5.12
C GLU A 184 5.99 -18.69 3.65
N VAL A 185 6.06 -19.89 3.07
CA VAL A 185 5.56 -20.18 1.72
C VAL A 185 4.06 -19.90 1.61
N PHE A 186 3.27 -20.28 2.62
CA PHE A 186 1.85 -19.98 2.68
C PHE A 186 1.59 -18.47 2.74
N ASP A 187 2.28 -17.76 3.64
CA ASP A 187 2.16 -16.31 3.83
C ASP A 187 2.55 -15.57 2.53
N THR A 188 3.65 -15.95 1.87
CA THR A 188 4.03 -15.38 0.56
C THR A 188 2.95 -15.60 -0.50
N ARG A 189 2.33 -16.79 -0.58
CA ARG A 189 1.24 -17.05 -1.52
C ARG A 189 -0.01 -16.22 -1.22
N VAL A 190 -0.31 -15.97 0.05
CA VAL A 190 -1.40 -15.09 0.47
C VAL A 190 -1.12 -13.66 0.02
N ASP A 191 0.09 -13.15 0.27
CA ASP A 191 0.51 -11.80 -0.14
C ASP A 191 0.41 -11.61 -1.68
N ILE A 192 0.81 -12.63 -2.47
CA ILE A 192 0.65 -12.62 -3.94
C ILE A 192 -0.82 -12.52 -4.33
N ARG A 193 -1.68 -13.36 -3.75
CA ARG A 193 -3.11 -13.40 -4.08
C ARG A 193 -3.81 -12.11 -3.70
N GLU A 194 -3.51 -11.56 -2.54
CA GLU A 194 -4.08 -10.29 -2.09
C GLU A 194 -3.67 -9.14 -3.02
N SER A 195 -2.40 -9.08 -3.41
CA SER A 195 -1.92 -8.08 -4.38
C SER A 195 -2.59 -8.26 -5.76
N ALA A 196 -2.76 -9.50 -6.22
CA ALA A 196 -3.43 -9.80 -7.49
C ALA A 196 -4.93 -9.47 -7.49
N LEU A 197 -5.61 -9.69 -6.35
CA LEU A 197 -7.01 -9.29 -6.17
C LEU A 197 -7.17 -7.77 -6.26
N ASN A 198 -6.25 -7.02 -5.63
CA ASN A 198 -6.22 -5.55 -5.72
C ASN A 198 -6.05 -5.07 -7.18
N VAL A 199 -5.14 -5.69 -7.95
CA VAL A 199 -5.01 -5.43 -9.39
C VAL A 199 -6.32 -5.71 -10.14
N SER A 200 -6.98 -6.82 -9.84
CA SER A 200 -8.25 -7.21 -10.49
C SER A 200 -9.38 -6.21 -10.21
N ILE A 201 -9.45 -5.69 -8.98
CA ILE A 201 -10.43 -4.67 -8.58
C ILE A 201 -10.20 -3.36 -9.34
N ALA A 202 -8.93 -2.95 -9.48
CA ALA A 202 -8.61 -1.75 -10.25
C ALA A 202 -8.87 -1.93 -11.75
N LEU A 203 -8.59 -3.11 -12.33
CA LEU A 203 -8.96 -3.41 -13.71
C LEU A 203 -10.49 -3.34 -13.92
N LEU A 204 -11.27 -3.86 -12.98
CA LEU A 204 -12.73 -3.74 -13.01
C LEU A 204 -13.17 -2.29 -12.92
N SER A 205 -12.56 -1.49 -12.05
CA SER A 205 -12.84 -0.06 -11.92
C SER A 205 -12.56 0.69 -13.24
N ILE A 206 -11.41 0.44 -13.87
CA ILE A 206 -11.05 1.02 -15.17
C ILE A 206 -12.05 0.60 -16.24
N ALA A 207 -12.44 -0.68 -16.28
CA ALA A 207 -13.42 -1.18 -17.26
C ALA A 207 -14.77 -0.46 -17.11
N ILE A 208 -15.25 -0.29 -15.86
CA ILE A 208 -16.49 0.46 -15.59
C ILE A 208 -16.35 1.93 -16.00
N ALA A 209 -15.23 2.58 -15.67
CA ALA A 209 -14.99 3.98 -16.02
C ALA A 209 -14.91 4.18 -17.54
N PHE A 210 -14.28 3.25 -18.26
CA PHE A 210 -14.11 3.29 -19.71
C PHE A 210 -15.42 3.03 -20.46
N ILE A 211 -16.17 2.00 -20.06
CA ILE A 211 -17.45 1.62 -20.70
C ILE A 211 -18.56 2.61 -20.33
N GLY A 212 -18.64 2.97 -19.05
CA GLY A 212 -19.73 3.75 -18.49
C GLY A 212 -19.58 5.27 -18.65
N ARG A 213 -18.39 5.76 -19.03
CA ARG A 213 -18.05 7.19 -19.14
C ARG A 213 -18.53 7.97 -17.90
N GLY A 214 -18.89 9.24 -18.07
CA GLY A 214 -19.25 10.12 -16.95
C GLY A 214 -20.45 9.69 -16.10
N ARG A 215 -21.34 8.81 -16.60
CA ARG A 215 -22.56 8.41 -15.87
C ARG A 215 -22.30 7.34 -14.80
N PHE A 216 -21.28 6.50 -14.99
CA PHE A 216 -20.92 5.43 -14.04
C PHE A 216 -19.57 5.69 -13.34
N ALA A 217 -18.97 6.87 -13.52
CA ALA A 217 -17.67 7.22 -12.93
C ALA A 217 -17.68 7.24 -11.39
N LEU A 218 -18.81 7.60 -10.76
CA LEU A 218 -18.95 7.48 -9.30
C LEU A 218 -19.01 6.01 -8.85
N LEU A 219 -19.63 5.14 -9.64
CA LEU A 219 -19.70 3.70 -9.36
C LEU A 219 -18.33 3.03 -9.50
N SER A 220 -17.47 3.49 -10.43
CA SER A 220 -16.07 3.03 -10.48
C SER A 220 -15.24 3.51 -9.29
N GLY A 221 -15.60 4.63 -8.65
CA GLY A 221 -15.00 5.04 -7.38
C GLY A 221 -15.39 4.11 -6.23
N LEU A 222 -16.67 3.71 -6.18
CA LEU A 222 -17.20 2.81 -5.15
C LEU A 222 -16.60 1.40 -5.20
N THR A 223 -16.08 0.94 -6.34
CA THR A 223 -15.39 -0.35 -6.40
C THR A 223 -14.14 -0.38 -5.50
N TYR A 224 -13.50 0.77 -5.24
CA TYR A 224 -12.37 0.83 -4.31
C TYR A 224 -12.80 0.75 -2.83
N MET A 225 -14.05 1.09 -2.49
CA MET A 225 -14.58 0.85 -1.14
C MET A 225 -14.71 -0.65 -0.83
N LEU A 226 -14.79 -1.50 -1.86
CA LEU A 226 -14.76 -2.95 -1.68
C LEU A 226 -13.45 -3.41 -1.05
N ASN A 227 -12.32 -2.73 -1.29
CA ASN A 227 -11.05 -3.06 -0.63
C ASN A 227 -11.13 -2.91 0.89
N GLY A 228 -11.85 -1.89 1.38
CA GLY A 228 -12.07 -1.69 2.82
C GLY A 228 -12.84 -2.83 3.49
N ILE A 229 -13.60 -3.62 2.73
CA ILE A 229 -14.38 -4.77 3.21
C ILE A 229 -13.65 -6.09 2.92
N LEU A 230 -13.06 -6.22 1.73
CA LEU A 230 -12.36 -7.41 1.26
C LEU A 230 -11.07 -7.65 2.05
N SER A 231 -10.28 -6.63 2.36
CA SER A 231 -9.02 -6.79 3.10
C SER A 231 -9.22 -7.35 4.52
N PRO A 232 -10.17 -6.85 5.35
CA PRO A 232 -10.47 -7.46 6.65
C PRO A 232 -11.02 -8.89 6.57
N ILE A 233 -11.89 -9.18 5.59
CA ILE A 233 -12.45 -10.53 5.41
C ILE A 233 -11.38 -11.51 4.97
N HIS A 234 -10.54 -11.13 4.01
CA HIS A 234 -9.41 -11.93 3.55
C HIS A 234 -8.40 -12.15 4.69
N GLY A 235 -8.07 -11.10 5.44
CA GLY A 235 -7.17 -11.16 6.59
C GLY A 235 -7.69 -12.08 7.71
N THR A 236 -8.99 -12.03 8.03
CA THR A 236 -9.59 -12.91 9.05
C THR A 236 -9.69 -14.36 8.59
N LEU A 237 -10.05 -14.61 7.33
CA LEU A 237 -10.13 -15.96 6.76
C LEU A 237 -8.75 -16.62 6.66
N MET A 238 -7.76 -15.90 6.13
CA MET A 238 -6.40 -16.40 6.01
C MET A 238 -5.71 -16.51 7.36
N GLY A 239 -5.99 -15.60 8.31
CA GLY A 239 -5.54 -15.73 9.70
C GLY A 239 -6.03 -17.01 10.38
N ARG A 240 -7.29 -17.42 10.12
CA ARG A 240 -7.82 -18.71 10.62
C ARG A 240 -7.14 -19.91 9.98
N ARG A 241 -6.86 -19.87 8.66
CA ARG A 241 -6.16 -20.95 7.95
C ARG A 241 -4.70 -21.07 8.40
N ARG A 242 -4.03 -19.93 8.59
CA ARG A 242 -2.67 -19.83 9.12
C ARG A 242 -2.56 -20.43 10.52
N ARG A 243 -3.47 -20.09 11.44
CA ARG A 243 -3.49 -20.68 12.80
C ARG A 243 -3.62 -22.20 12.79
N LYS A 244 -4.40 -22.78 11.86
CA LYS A 244 -4.50 -24.24 11.70
C LYS A 244 -3.18 -24.86 11.22
N LEU A 245 -2.51 -24.20 10.28
CA LEU A 245 -1.20 -24.62 9.80
C LEU A 245 -0.12 -24.47 10.87
N GLU A 246 -0.14 -23.39 11.67
CA GLU A 246 0.74 -23.18 12.83
C GLU A 246 0.58 -24.33 13.84
N GLN A 247 -0.67 -24.70 14.19
CA GLN A 247 -0.94 -25.82 15.08
C GLN A 247 -0.41 -27.15 14.53
N GLN A 248 -0.53 -27.39 13.21
CA GLN A 248 0.00 -28.58 12.56
C GLN A 248 1.53 -28.59 12.51
N PHE A 249 2.14 -27.42 12.28
CA PHE A 249 3.58 -27.25 12.23
C PHE A 249 4.21 -27.42 13.62
N ASP A 250 3.63 -26.80 14.65
CA ASP A 250 4.03 -26.97 16.05
C ASP A 250 3.85 -28.42 16.52
N ALA A 251 2.78 -29.09 16.09
CA ALA A 251 2.57 -30.51 16.37
C ALA A 251 3.62 -31.41 15.68
N LYS A 252 4.04 -31.11 14.44
CA LYS A 252 5.14 -31.81 13.76
C LYS A 252 6.48 -31.60 14.49
N LEU A 253 6.77 -30.38 14.95
CA LEU A 253 7.98 -30.05 15.71
C LEU A 253 8.01 -30.74 17.08
N GLY A 254 6.87 -30.77 17.79
CA GLY A 254 6.74 -31.46 19.07
C GLY A 254 6.72 -32.98 18.99
N ALA A 255 6.41 -33.55 17.82
CA ALA A 255 6.43 -34.99 17.55
C ALA A 255 7.79 -35.51 17.05
N SER A 256 8.79 -34.64 16.84
CA SER A 256 10.15 -35.07 16.49
C SER A 256 10.78 -35.79 17.69
N PRO A 257 11.22 -37.05 17.56
CA PRO A 257 11.71 -37.82 18.70
C PRO A 257 12.91 -37.12 19.33
N ALA A 258 12.89 -37.01 20.66
CA ALA A 258 14.02 -36.55 21.46
C ALA A 258 15.30 -37.30 21.00
N PRO A 259 16.47 -36.63 20.92
CA PRO A 259 17.70 -37.32 20.55
C PRO A 259 17.88 -38.48 21.53
N ILE A 260 17.96 -39.68 20.97
CA ILE A 260 18.30 -40.90 21.69
C ILE A 260 19.67 -40.60 22.32
N ASN A 261 19.69 -40.38 23.63
CA ASN A 261 20.92 -40.33 24.41
C ASN A 261 21.65 -41.66 24.16
N GLN A 262 22.65 -41.62 23.28
CA GLN A 262 23.60 -42.71 23.16
C GLN A 262 24.62 -42.56 24.30
N ARG A 263 24.37 -43.39 25.33
CA ARG A 263 25.29 -43.91 26.35
C ARG A 263 25.92 -42.91 27.33
#